data_AF-A0A1S2T0W0-F1
#
_entry.id   AF-A0A1S2T0W0-F1
#
_cell.length_a   1.000
_cell.length_b   1.000
_cell.length_c   1.000
_cell.angle_alpha   90.00
_cell.angle_beta   90.00
_cell.angle_gamma   90.00
#
_symmetry.space_group_name_H-M   'P 1'
#
loop_
_entity.id
_entity.type
_entity.pdbx_description
1 polymer ?
#
loop_
_entity_poly.entity_id
_entity_poly.type
_entity_poly.pdbx_seq_one_letter_code
_entity_poly.pdbx_strand_id
1 'polypeptide(L)'
;MMNKTLSRLGFLIPPGNPNTEGEVIKMTAPEFSIHFTRMVAHGETGSLEGQDERNQTQIDHLPENIELLKLVKPAVIAMAHTASSYTLGKSNEAHLIEKLEDQYEIRVYYCFW
;
A
#
# COMPACT_ATOMS: atom_id res chain seq x y z
N MET A 1 6.89 -10.88 -32.53
CA MET A 1 6.71 -10.98 -31.06
C MET A 1 6.14 -9.66 -30.59
N MET A 2 4.94 -9.63 -30.01
CA MET A 2 4.45 -8.40 -29.38
C MET A 2 5.30 -8.12 -28.14
N ASN A 3 5.89 -6.93 -28.05
CA ASN A 3 6.41 -6.40 -26.79
C ASN A 3 5.24 -6.27 -25.82
N LYS A 4 4.98 -7.31 -25.02
CA LYS A 4 3.95 -7.27 -23.99
C LYS A 4 4.55 -6.51 -22.81
N THR A 5 4.28 -5.22 -22.72
CA THR A 5 4.60 -4.44 -21.53
C THR A 5 3.83 -5.05 -20.37
N LEU A 6 4.53 -5.56 -19.35
CA LEU A 6 3.90 -6.14 -18.18
C LEU A 6 3.07 -5.08 -17.45
N SER A 7 1.85 -5.42 -17.04
CA SER A 7 1.08 -4.55 -16.16
C SER A 7 1.78 -4.48 -14.80
N ARG A 8 1.89 -3.28 -14.25
CA ARG A 8 2.62 -3.01 -13.00
C ARG A 8 1.63 -2.92 -11.84
N LEU A 9 1.80 -3.73 -10.81
CA LEU A 9 1.01 -3.68 -9.59
C LEU A 9 1.84 -3.01 -8.50
N GLY A 10 1.30 -1.98 -7.87
CA GLY A 10 1.93 -1.27 -6.77
C GLY A 10 1.47 -1.81 -5.42
N PHE A 11 2.38 -1.88 -4.45
CA PHE A 11 2.07 -2.29 -3.08
C PHE A 11 2.66 -1.31 -2.07
N LEU A 12 1.80 -0.77 -1.21
CA LEU A 12 2.20 -0.04 -0.01
C LEU A 12 2.28 -1.05 1.14
N ILE A 13 3.47 -1.22 1.73
CA ILE A 13 3.71 -2.22 2.77
C ILE A 13 4.28 -1.55 4.04
N PRO A 14 3.95 -2.04 5.25
CA PRO A 14 4.57 -1.54 6.47
C PRO A 14 6.08 -1.75 6.47
N PRO A 15 6.86 -0.89 7.14
CA PRO A 15 8.31 -0.97 7.11
C PRO A 15 8.85 -2.27 7.72
N GLY A 16 8.16 -2.82 8.72
CA GLY A 16 8.52 -4.09 9.36
C GLY A 16 7.86 -5.33 8.77
N ASN A 17 7.10 -5.23 7.65
CA ASN A 17 6.42 -6.38 7.07
C ASN A 17 7.44 -7.34 6.42
N PRO A 18 7.55 -8.61 6.90
CA PRO A 18 8.54 -9.55 6.37
C PRO A 18 7.99 -10.48 5.28
N ASN A 19 6.66 -10.55 5.11
CA ASN A 19 6.01 -11.65 4.39
C ASN A 19 5.44 -11.20 3.04
N THR A 20 4.85 -10.01 2.97
CA THR A 20 4.06 -9.57 1.80
C THR A 20 4.88 -9.62 0.52
N GLU A 21 6.11 -9.13 0.52
CA GLU A 21 6.97 -9.19 -0.67
C GLU A 21 7.18 -10.65 -1.11
N GLY A 22 7.61 -11.53 -0.19
CA GLY A 22 7.90 -12.93 -0.49
C GLY A 22 6.69 -13.74 -0.95
N GLU A 23 5.51 -13.50 -0.36
CA GLU A 23 4.27 -14.20 -0.71
C GLU A 23 3.68 -13.69 -2.02
N VAL A 24 3.59 -12.37 -2.20
CA VAL A 24 3.05 -11.77 -3.43
C VAL A 24 3.92 -12.13 -4.63
N ILE A 25 5.26 -12.12 -4.49
CA ILE A 25 6.18 -12.57 -5.57
C ILE A 25 5.83 -13.99 -6.03
N LYS A 26 5.57 -14.92 -5.10
CA LYS A 26 5.26 -16.32 -5.43
C LYS A 26 3.90 -16.50 -6.09
N MET A 27 2.94 -15.63 -5.79
CA MET A 27 1.58 -15.71 -6.31
C MET A 27 1.38 -14.91 -7.61
N THR A 28 2.31 -14.03 -7.96
CA THR A 28 2.18 -13.14 -9.11
C THR A 28 2.29 -13.92 -10.42
N ALA A 29 1.31 -13.76 -11.29
CA ALA A 29 1.33 -14.33 -12.63
C ALA A 29 2.37 -13.63 -13.53
N PRO A 30 3.01 -14.34 -14.48
CA PRO A 30 4.17 -13.84 -15.23
C PRO A 30 3.89 -12.63 -16.13
N GLU A 31 2.62 -12.31 -16.40
CA GLU A 31 2.20 -11.12 -17.14
C GLU A 31 2.19 -9.82 -16.31
N PHE A 32 2.45 -9.91 -15.01
CA PHE A 32 2.53 -8.78 -14.11
C PHE A 32 3.96 -8.58 -13.58
N SER A 33 4.28 -7.33 -13.27
CA SER A 33 5.41 -6.99 -12.39
C SER A 33 4.87 -6.29 -11.15
N ILE A 34 5.57 -6.48 -10.04
CA ILE A 34 5.16 -5.98 -8.73
C ILE A 34 6.21 -5.00 -8.22
N HIS A 35 5.74 -3.90 -7.64
CA HIS A 35 6.56 -2.80 -7.17
C HIS A 35 6.12 -2.43 -5.77
N PHE A 36 7.07 -2.29 -4.86
CA PHE A 36 6.80 -2.06 -3.44
C PHE A 36 7.32 -0.70 -3.02
N THR A 37 6.54 0.00 -2.20
CA THR A 37 7.00 1.15 -1.41
C THR A 37 6.72 0.85 0.05
N ARG A 38 7.74 1.02 0.90
CA ARG A 38 7.57 0.90 2.35
C ARG A 38 6.92 2.18 2.89
N MET A 39 5.89 2.01 3.70
CA MET A 39 5.21 3.09 4.39
C MET A 39 6.11 3.67 5.48
N VAL A 40 5.94 4.96 5.76
CA VAL A 40 6.68 5.65 6.82
C VAL A 40 6.00 5.38 8.14
N ALA A 41 6.72 4.79 9.11
CA ALA A 41 6.26 4.62 10.48
C ALA A 41 7.34 5.08 11.45
N HIS A 42 6.93 5.71 12.55
CA HIS A 42 7.83 6.16 13.61
C HIS A 42 7.45 5.52 14.95
N GLY A 43 8.44 5.07 15.71
CA GLY A 43 8.25 4.39 16.99
C GLY A 43 8.78 2.96 16.99
N GLU A 44 8.51 2.23 18.07
CA GLU A 44 9.01 0.87 18.27
C GLU A 44 8.27 -0.14 17.38
N THR A 45 9.02 -0.90 16.59
CA THR A 45 8.46 -1.93 15.70
C THR A 45 8.05 -3.17 16.50
N GLY A 46 6.86 -3.70 16.23
CA GLY A 46 6.36 -4.93 16.88
C GLY A 46 5.85 -4.75 18.31
N SER A 47 5.86 -3.53 18.83
CA SER A 47 5.23 -3.20 20.11
C SER A 47 3.72 -2.99 19.93
N LEU A 48 2.94 -3.19 21.00
CA LEU A 48 1.55 -2.73 21.10
C LEU A 48 1.47 -1.30 21.64
N GLU A 49 2.48 -0.88 22.40
CA GLU A 49 2.57 0.49 22.91
C GLU A 49 2.86 1.44 21.73
N GLY A 50 2.08 2.50 21.57
CA GLY A 50 2.23 3.46 20.48
C GLY A 50 1.73 2.98 19.11
N GLN A 51 0.92 1.91 19.06
CA GLN A 51 0.46 1.31 17.81
C GLN A 51 -0.42 2.25 16.99
N ASP A 52 -1.31 2.99 17.65
CA ASP A 52 -2.21 3.91 16.96
C ASP A 52 -1.44 5.08 16.35
N GLU A 53 -0.46 5.64 17.05
CA GLU A 53 0.41 6.70 16.54
C GLU A 53 1.27 6.23 15.37
N ARG A 54 1.77 4.98 15.43
CA ARG A 54 2.47 4.35 14.30
C ARG A 54 1.59 4.18 13.09
N ASN A 55 0.35 3.71 13.28
CA ASN A 55 -0.61 3.53 12.20
C ASN A 55 -1.00 4.88 11.58
N GLN A 56 -1.20 5.90 12.42
CA GLN A 56 -1.50 7.25 11.97
C GLN A 56 -0.35 7.84 11.15
N THR A 57 0.91 7.67 11.59
CA THR A 57 2.09 8.10 10.81
C THR A 57 2.09 7.46 9.41
N GLN A 58 1.76 6.17 9.31
CA GLN A 58 1.69 5.49 8.02
C GLN A 58 0.58 6.05 7.11
N ILE A 59 -0.54 6.49 7.68
CA ILE A 59 -1.64 7.13 6.95
C ILE A 59 -1.25 8.56 6.51
N ASP A 60 -0.65 9.34 7.40
CA ASP A 60 -0.27 10.73 7.16
C ASP A 60 0.76 10.87 6.03
N HIS A 61 1.64 9.88 5.88
CA HIS A 61 2.67 9.82 4.83
C HIS A 61 2.22 9.10 3.55
N LEU A 62 0.96 8.68 3.43
CA LEU A 62 0.44 8.08 2.18
C LEU A 62 0.71 8.92 0.93
N PRO A 63 0.53 10.26 0.95
CA PRO A 63 0.85 11.10 -0.20
C PRO A 63 2.26 10.90 -0.75
N GLU A 64 3.27 10.94 0.12
CA GLU A 64 4.67 10.76 -0.27
C GLU A 64 4.93 9.37 -0.84
N ASN A 65 4.38 8.33 -0.18
CA ASN A 65 4.57 6.95 -0.62
C ASN A 65 3.92 6.68 -1.99
N ILE A 66 2.75 7.27 -2.24
CA ILE A 66 2.04 7.13 -3.52
C ILE A 66 2.79 7.87 -4.64
N GLU A 67 3.28 9.08 -4.40
CA GLU A 67 4.08 9.82 -5.38
C GLU A 67 5.35 9.04 -5.80
N LEU A 68 6.05 8.44 -4.84
CA LEU A 68 7.19 7.56 -5.15
C LEU A 68 6.77 6.35 -5.99
N LEU A 69 5.68 5.69 -5.62
CA LEU A 69 5.18 4.52 -6.34
C LEU A 69 4.65 4.88 -7.74
N LYS A 70 4.13 6.09 -7.95
CA LYS A 70 3.67 6.57 -9.26
C LYS A 70 4.80 6.75 -10.28
N LEU A 71 6.06 6.91 -9.84
CA LEU A 71 7.22 6.97 -10.75
C LEU A 71 7.33 5.72 -11.63
N VAL A 72 6.90 4.56 -11.13
CA VAL A 72 6.88 3.32 -11.90
C VAL A 72 5.57 3.11 -12.66
N LYS A 73 4.62 4.05 -12.63
CA LYS A 73 3.34 4.00 -13.37
C LYS A 73 2.58 2.66 -13.17
N PRO A 74 2.22 2.31 -11.92
CA PRO A 74 1.42 1.14 -11.65
C PRO A 74 0.00 1.31 -12.20
N ALA A 75 -0.64 0.21 -12.57
CA ALA A 75 -2.04 0.18 -13.00
C ALA A 75 -2.99 0.35 -11.81
N VAL A 76 -2.60 -0.20 -10.66
CA VAL A 76 -3.35 -0.16 -9.40
C VAL A 76 -2.36 -0.15 -8.22
N ILE A 77 -2.78 0.35 -7.07
CA ILE A 77 -2.03 0.28 -5.81
C ILE A 77 -2.83 -0.53 -4.79
N ALA A 78 -2.20 -1.50 -4.13
CA ALA A 78 -2.76 -2.21 -2.99
C ALA A 78 -2.08 -1.77 -1.70
N MET A 79 -2.85 -1.40 -0.68
CA MET A 79 -2.35 -1.11 0.66
C MET A 79 -2.39 -2.36 1.52
N ALA A 80 -1.22 -3.00 1.67
CA ALA A 80 -1.04 -4.25 2.38
C ALA A 80 -0.79 -4.03 3.88
N HIS A 81 -1.66 -3.25 4.53
CA HIS A 81 -1.57 -2.93 5.95
C HIS A 81 -2.93 -2.96 6.64
N THR A 82 -3.30 -4.13 7.15
CA THR A 82 -4.58 -4.35 7.82
C THR A 82 -4.75 -3.53 9.10
N ALA A 83 -3.66 -3.16 9.79
CA ALA A 83 -3.78 -2.46 11.06
C ALA A 83 -4.32 -1.02 10.91
N SER A 84 -4.04 -0.37 9.78
CA SER A 84 -4.65 0.94 9.46
C SER A 84 -6.18 0.87 9.42
N SER A 85 -6.75 -0.26 8.99
CA SER A 85 -8.21 -0.48 8.96
C SER A 85 -8.82 -0.45 10.35
N TYR A 86 -8.10 -0.92 11.38
CA TYR A 86 -8.58 -0.86 12.78
C TYR A 86 -8.53 0.57 13.32
N THR A 87 -7.51 1.35 12.94
CA THR A 87 -7.37 2.75 13.35
C THR A 87 -8.42 3.65 12.69
N LEU A 88 -8.70 3.44 11.40
CA LEU A 88 -9.67 4.26 10.67
C LEU A 88 -11.12 3.82 10.91
N GLY A 89 -11.37 2.51 10.98
CA GLY A 89 -12.70 1.94 10.86
C GLY A 89 -13.22 1.97 9.41
N LYS A 90 -14.21 1.12 9.11
CA LYS A 90 -14.66 0.82 7.74
C LYS A 90 -15.10 2.06 6.93
N SER A 91 -15.87 2.96 7.54
CA SER A 91 -16.38 4.14 6.82
C SER A 91 -15.28 5.14 6.47
N ASN A 92 -14.31 5.33 7.37
CA ASN A 92 -13.19 6.26 7.12
C ASN A 92 -12.18 5.66 6.15
N GLU A 93 -12.02 4.33 6.13
CA GLU A 93 -11.20 3.64 5.12
C GLU A 93 -11.75 3.87 3.71
N ALA A 94 -13.06 3.71 3.50
CA ALA A 94 -13.68 3.96 2.20
C ALA A 94 -13.52 5.43 1.77
N HIS A 95 -13.71 6.38 2.69
CA HIS A 95 -13.51 7.80 2.40
C HIS A 95 -12.05 8.14 2.08
N LEU A 96 -11.10 7.52 2.79
CA LEU A 96 -9.68 7.67 2.50
C LEU A 96 -9.36 7.16 1.10
N ILE A 97 -9.88 5.99 0.72
CA ILE A 97 -9.67 5.42 -0.62
C ILE A 97 -10.21 6.38 -1.68
N GLU A 98 -11.46 6.81 -1.57
CA GLU A 98 -12.08 7.75 -2.52
C GLU A 98 -11.22 9.02 -2.69
N LYS A 99 -10.79 9.61 -1.57
CA LYS A 99 -9.91 10.78 -1.58
C LYS A 99 -8.59 10.51 -2.31
N LEU A 100 -7.97 9.34 -2.10
CA LEU A 100 -6.70 8.99 -2.75
C LEU A 100 -6.89 8.68 -4.24
N GLU A 101 -7.95 7.97 -4.61
CA GLU A 101 -8.26 7.66 -6.01
C GLU A 101 -8.51 8.95 -6.80
N ASP A 102 -9.29 9.89 -6.24
CA ASP A 102 -9.56 11.20 -6.83
C ASP A 102 -8.29 12.05 -6.95
N GLN A 103 -7.48 12.12 -5.88
CA GLN A 103 -6.29 12.97 -5.84
C GLN A 103 -5.19 12.48 -6.80
N TYR A 104 -4.99 11.16 -6.90
CA TYR A 104 -3.86 10.58 -7.62
C TYR A 104 -4.24 9.97 -8.97
N GLU A 105 -5.52 9.96 -9.32
CA GLU A 105 -6.07 9.37 -10.55
C GLU A 105 -5.61 7.91 -10.74
N ILE A 106 -5.60 7.14 -9.66
CA ILE A 106 -5.19 5.74 -9.65
C ILE A 106 -6.09 4.92 -8.75
N ARG A 107 -6.41 3.70 -9.18
CA ARG A 107 -7.19 2.75 -8.38
C ARG A 107 -6.40 2.32 -7.14
N VAL A 108 -7.01 2.39 -5.96
CA VAL A 108 -6.43 1.98 -4.70
C VAL A 108 -7.29 0.90 -4.05
N TYR A 109 -6.67 -0.22 -3.68
CA TYR A 109 -7.30 -1.31 -2.95
C TYR A 109 -6.71 -1.42 -1.55
N TYR A 110 -7.53 -1.82 -0.58
CA TYR A 110 -7.09 -2.12 0.78
C TYR A 110 -7.10 -3.63 1.03
N CYS A 111 -6.31 -4.08 2.00
CA CYS A 111 -6.36 -5.49 2.46
C CYS A 111 -7.65 -5.83 3.23
N PHE A 112 -8.47 -4.83 3.58
CA PHE A 112 -9.75 -5.01 4.25
C PHE A 112 -10.89 -4.50 3.35
N TRP A 113 -12.06 -5.12 3.54
CA TRP A 113 -13.25 -5.18 2.66
C TRP A 113 -13.58 -4.00 1.74
#